data_AF-A0A8K0RZJ7-F1
#
_entry.id   AF-A0A8K0RZJ7-F1
#
_cell.length_a   1.000
_cell.length_b   1.000
_cell.length_c   1.000
_cell.angle_alpha   90.00
_cell.angle_beta   90.00
_cell.angle_gamma   90.00
#
_symmetry.space_group_name_H-M   'P 1'
#
loop_
_entity.id
_entity.type
_entity.pdbx_description
1 polymer ?
#
loop_
_entity_poly.entity_id
_entity_poly.type
_entity_poly.pdbx_seq_one_letter_code
_entity_poly.pdbx_strand_id
1 'polypeptide(L)'
;MGILFSRPGRETSALPPGAFHAGNISSANSSSIGPYLGYNTGLYEANPPPIPFEWIISPKTINGSCPDGAQILTWFGVTEAVITVLAPLCAYRPFVHWVTRGRLGRRTKNRIAITWTTTFACQLVASAIVAGIMGNTPGYESLNMSHVFAVLISRPRFYPIVIALLRCVITVKRTRDYDKTMIIKRSVDDRIEFPYTDAWITTSFSELLLLLISAIFTGVTWNRLPSDSKVREYASDHVSFVSSAPGIMFLCMLAFVPIYKRYGEAYPIEGRRYETGRHWGVTISSDGRTKIGVKKGNNKTLVKRGANALCAVLLMGYICLCQWAYWTRILDMSGVLFCPPKMVEAGVVWVVFTLVGLLAGAAS
;
A
#
# COMPACT_ATOMS: atom_id res chain seq x y z
N MET A 1 11.05 16.15 1.44
CA MET A 1 9.87 15.38 1.92
C MET A 1 9.98 15.05 3.41
N GLY A 2 11.12 14.58 3.93
CA GLY A 2 11.29 14.24 5.35
C GLY A 2 11.04 15.36 6.37
N ILE A 3 11.08 16.63 5.95
CA ILE A 3 10.81 17.84 6.76
C ILE A 3 9.30 18.06 7.00
N LEU A 4 8.42 17.54 6.13
CA LEU A 4 6.97 17.77 6.23
C LEU A 4 6.32 17.18 7.49
N PHE A 5 7.02 16.26 8.17
CA PHE A 5 6.52 15.54 9.34
C PHE A 5 7.40 15.72 10.58
N SER A 6 8.43 16.57 10.54
CA SER A 6 9.21 16.90 11.75
C SER A 6 8.45 17.88 12.63
N ARG A 7 8.61 17.76 13.96
CA ARG A 7 8.10 18.79 14.88
C ARG A 7 8.81 20.13 14.62
N PRO A 8 8.07 21.26 14.60
CA PRO A 8 8.68 22.58 14.51
C PRO A 8 9.69 22.78 15.66
N GLY A 9 10.91 23.21 15.34
CA GLY A 9 11.96 23.46 16.33
C GLY A 9 12.84 22.26 16.71
N ARG A 10 12.56 21.04 16.20
CA ARG A 10 13.45 19.86 16.33
C ARG A 10 14.29 19.60 15.08
N GLU A 11 14.23 20.51 14.11
CA GLU A 11 14.91 20.40 12.83
C GLU A 11 16.37 20.85 12.95
N THR A 12 17.23 19.96 13.41
CA THR A 12 18.64 20.09 13.04
C THR A 12 18.76 19.62 11.60
N SER A 13 19.00 20.55 10.67
CA SER A 13 19.47 20.22 9.31
C SER A 13 20.80 19.47 9.33
N ALA A 14 21.50 19.49 10.47
CA ALA A 14 22.65 18.65 10.74
C ALA A 14 22.21 17.20 10.99
N LEU A 15 22.83 16.28 10.25
CA LEU A 15 22.77 14.84 10.49
C LEU A 15 23.29 14.51 11.91
N PRO A 16 22.77 13.45 12.55
CA PRO A 16 23.31 13.00 13.82
C PRO A 16 24.80 12.62 13.67
N PRO A 17 25.61 12.74 14.74
CA PRO A 17 27.03 12.46 14.69
C PRO A 17 27.27 11.01 14.23
N GLY A 18 28.18 10.82 13.26
CA GLY A 18 28.50 9.51 12.70
C GLY A 18 27.52 8.98 11.64
N ALA A 19 26.48 9.75 11.29
CA ALA A 19 25.59 9.46 10.18
C ALA A 19 26.06 10.13 8.89
N PHE A 20 25.80 9.45 7.77
CA PHE A 20 26.19 9.90 6.44
C PHE A 20 25.02 9.65 5.47
N HIS A 21 24.90 10.46 4.43
CA HIS A 21 23.94 10.19 3.36
C HIS A 21 24.25 8.85 2.67
N ALA A 22 23.19 8.13 2.30
CA ALA A 22 23.29 6.86 1.59
C ALA A 22 24.21 6.96 0.36
N GLY A 23 25.04 5.94 0.15
CA GLY A 23 25.96 5.89 -0.99
C GLY A 23 27.29 6.63 -0.79
N ASN A 24 27.48 7.38 0.31
CA ASN A 24 28.77 8.04 0.57
C ASN A 24 29.87 7.04 0.99
N ILE A 25 30.73 6.67 0.04
CA ILE A 25 31.79 5.67 0.23
C ILE A 25 32.81 6.09 1.31
N SER A 26 33.00 7.39 1.57
CA SER A 26 33.91 7.85 2.63
C SER A 26 33.48 7.36 4.02
N SER A 27 32.21 7.00 4.18
CA SER A 27 31.67 6.51 5.44
C SER A 27 32.12 5.08 5.77
N ALA A 28 32.64 4.33 4.79
CA ALA A 28 33.13 2.96 4.99
C ALA A 28 34.26 2.85 6.02
N ASN A 29 35.14 3.87 6.07
CA ASN A 29 36.29 3.90 6.99
C ASN A 29 35.96 4.58 8.33
N SER A 30 34.73 5.05 8.52
CA SER A 30 34.34 5.73 9.76
C SER A 30 34.12 4.73 10.90
N SER A 31 34.48 5.11 12.12
CA SER A 31 34.31 4.27 13.31
C SER A 31 32.85 3.94 13.65
N SER A 32 31.89 4.72 13.14
CA SER A 32 30.45 4.51 13.34
C SER A 32 29.80 3.54 12.34
N ILE A 33 30.46 3.25 11.21
CA ILE A 33 29.88 2.44 10.12
C ILE A 33 30.76 1.23 9.76
N GLY A 34 32.07 1.41 9.66
CA GLY A 34 33.01 0.37 9.23
C GLY A 34 32.87 -0.97 9.97
N PRO A 35 32.75 -0.98 11.31
CA PRO A 35 32.57 -2.23 12.08
C PRO A 35 31.30 -3.01 11.75
N TYR A 36 30.30 -2.37 11.13
CA TYR A 36 28.96 -2.92 10.91
C TYR A 36 28.71 -3.36 9.46
N LEU A 37 29.71 -3.25 8.59
CA LEU A 37 29.61 -3.65 7.19
C LEU A 37 29.41 -5.17 7.05
N GLY A 38 28.37 -5.58 6.32
CA GLY A 38 28.06 -6.98 6.10
C GLY A 38 27.45 -7.70 7.31
N TYR A 39 27.13 -7.00 8.40
CA TYR A 39 26.51 -7.57 9.59
C TYR A 39 25.18 -6.88 9.91
N ASN A 40 24.10 -7.65 9.90
CA ASN A 40 22.76 -7.17 10.25
C ASN A 40 22.14 -7.91 11.46
N THR A 41 22.98 -8.64 12.18
CA THR A 41 22.64 -9.38 13.41
C THR A 41 23.56 -8.89 14.52
N GLY A 42 23.04 -8.63 15.71
CA GLY A 42 23.89 -8.29 16.83
C GLY A 42 23.16 -7.77 18.07
N LEU A 43 23.89 -7.74 19.18
CA LEU A 43 23.58 -6.97 20.36
C LEU A 43 24.17 -5.57 20.17
N TYR A 44 23.45 -4.53 20.63
CA TYR A 44 23.95 -3.16 20.61
C TYR A 44 25.08 -3.03 21.65
N GLU A 45 26.32 -3.31 21.24
CA GLU A 45 27.52 -2.95 21.99
C GLU A 45 27.73 -1.42 21.97
N ALA A 46 28.73 -0.93 22.72
CA ALA A 46 28.82 0.44 23.24
C ALA A 46 28.57 1.61 22.25
N ASN A 47 28.89 1.48 20.96
CA ASN A 47 28.70 2.55 19.97
C ASN A 47 27.69 2.13 18.88
N PRO A 48 26.39 2.36 19.04
CA PRO A 48 25.40 1.87 18.08
C PRO A 48 25.56 2.52 16.68
N PRO A 49 25.29 1.77 15.59
CA PRO A 49 25.25 2.33 14.25
C PRO A 49 24.18 3.42 14.10
N PRO A 50 24.29 4.28 13.07
CA PRO A 50 23.32 5.35 12.80
C PRO A 50 21.96 4.84 12.27
N ILE A 51 21.80 3.53 12.11
CA ILE A 51 20.53 2.84 11.81
C ILE A 51 20.47 1.54 12.62
N PRO A 52 19.28 0.98 12.92
CA PRO A 52 19.20 -0.30 13.63
C PRO A 52 19.84 -1.43 12.82
N PHE A 53 20.46 -2.41 13.49
CA PHE A 53 21.21 -3.50 12.84
C PHE A 53 20.42 -4.26 11.78
N GLU A 54 19.14 -4.49 12.06
CA GLU A 54 18.26 -5.25 11.19
C GLU A 54 17.96 -4.53 9.86
N TRP A 55 18.24 -3.22 9.80
CA TRP A 55 18.08 -2.39 8.60
C TRP A 55 19.34 -2.35 7.73
N ILE A 56 20.45 -2.94 8.19
CA ILE A 56 21.71 -2.94 7.46
C ILE A 56 21.61 -3.92 6.28
N ILE A 57 21.82 -3.37 5.08
CA ILE A 57 21.94 -4.12 3.83
C ILE A 57 23.22 -3.62 3.15
N SER A 58 24.37 -4.16 3.53
CA SER A 58 25.67 -3.74 3.00
C SER A 58 26.56 -4.95 2.71
N PRO A 59 27.49 -4.85 1.75
CA PRO A 59 28.48 -5.89 1.53
C PRO A 59 29.57 -5.83 2.60
N LYS A 60 30.27 -6.94 2.86
CA LYS A 60 31.45 -6.97 3.76
C LYS A 60 32.57 -6.06 3.28
N THR A 61 32.80 -6.01 1.98
CA THR A 61 33.83 -5.19 1.34
C THR A 61 33.20 -4.34 0.24
N ILE A 62 33.48 -3.04 0.27
CA ILE A 62 32.92 -2.09 -0.70
C ILE A 62 33.92 -1.96 -1.85
N ASN A 63 33.73 -2.80 -2.87
CA ASN A 63 34.59 -2.81 -4.07
C ASN A 63 33.99 -2.02 -5.24
N GLY A 64 32.80 -1.41 -5.06
CA GLY A 64 32.07 -0.71 -6.12
C GLY A 64 31.25 0.46 -5.60
N SER A 65 30.53 1.12 -6.52
CA SER A 65 29.66 2.25 -6.20
C SER A 65 28.37 1.77 -5.51
N CYS A 66 28.08 2.31 -4.32
CA CYS A 66 26.78 2.16 -3.69
C CYS A 66 25.79 3.19 -4.26
N PRO A 67 24.52 2.82 -4.49
CA PRO A 67 23.52 3.75 -4.98
C PRO A 67 23.27 4.84 -3.93
N ASP A 68 23.18 6.09 -4.38
CA ASP A 68 22.80 7.21 -3.54
C ASP A 68 21.33 7.08 -3.08
N GLY A 69 20.98 7.69 -1.95
CA GLY A 69 19.63 7.68 -1.40
C GLY A 69 18.58 8.18 -2.40
N ALA A 70 18.92 9.21 -3.19
CA ALA A 70 18.06 9.72 -4.25
C ALA A 70 17.82 8.68 -5.35
N GLN A 71 18.84 7.88 -5.71
CA GLN A 71 18.71 6.82 -6.70
C GLN A 71 17.81 5.69 -6.17
N ILE A 72 17.99 5.27 -4.92
CA ILE A 72 17.15 4.24 -4.28
C ILE A 72 15.68 4.66 -4.26
N LEU A 73 15.39 5.88 -3.80
CA LEU A 73 14.04 6.44 -3.80
C LEU A 73 13.47 6.57 -5.21
N THR A 74 14.29 6.97 -6.18
CA THR A 74 13.86 7.04 -7.58
C THR A 74 13.46 5.65 -8.09
N TRP A 75 14.22 4.60 -7.79
CA TRP A 75 13.86 3.23 -8.17
C TRP A 75 12.57 2.74 -7.53
N PHE A 76 12.33 3.06 -6.25
CA PHE A 76 11.04 2.80 -5.62
C PHE A 76 9.91 3.54 -6.32
N GLY A 77 10.13 4.83 -6.63
CA GLY A 77 9.14 5.68 -7.30
C GLY A 77 8.81 5.18 -8.71
N VAL A 78 9.82 4.81 -9.50
CA VAL A 78 9.66 4.26 -10.86
C VAL A 78 8.90 2.94 -10.82
N THR A 79 9.29 2.02 -9.93
CA THR A 79 8.61 0.73 -9.78
C THR A 79 7.13 0.93 -9.44
N GLU A 80 6.84 1.79 -8.48
CA GLU A 80 5.47 2.07 -8.07
C GLU A 80 4.68 2.85 -9.13
N ALA A 81 5.32 3.72 -9.91
CA ALA A 81 4.68 4.39 -11.04
C ALA A 81 4.22 3.38 -12.10
N VAL A 82 5.08 2.39 -12.43
CA VAL A 82 4.73 1.30 -13.35
C VAL A 82 3.54 0.49 -12.81
N ILE A 83 3.59 0.09 -11.53
CA ILE A 83 2.47 -0.63 -10.89
C ILE A 83 1.20 0.22 -10.93
N THR A 84 1.30 1.51 -10.64
CA THR A 84 0.17 2.44 -10.60
C THR A 84 -0.50 2.62 -11.96
N VAL A 85 0.26 2.58 -13.06
CA VAL A 85 -0.28 2.63 -14.43
C VAL A 85 -0.96 1.32 -14.84
N LEU A 86 -0.42 0.18 -14.41
CA LEU A 86 -0.94 -1.15 -14.78
C LEU A 86 -2.08 -1.62 -13.86
N ALA A 87 -2.10 -1.17 -12.60
CA ALA A 87 -3.10 -1.54 -11.61
C ALA A 87 -4.55 -1.28 -12.05
N PRO A 88 -4.91 -0.15 -12.69
CA PRO A 88 -6.25 0.08 -13.22
C PRO A 88 -6.69 -1.03 -14.18
N LEU A 89 -5.80 -1.52 -15.05
CA LEU A 89 -6.15 -2.59 -16.00
C LEU A 89 -6.35 -3.92 -15.26
N CYS A 90 -5.40 -4.31 -14.40
CA CYS A 90 -5.45 -5.58 -13.68
C CYS A 90 -6.56 -5.64 -12.61
N ALA A 91 -6.89 -4.51 -11.99
CA ALA A 91 -7.95 -4.41 -10.98
C ALA A 91 -9.35 -4.27 -11.60
N TYR A 92 -9.46 -4.00 -12.91
CA TYR A 92 -10.74 -3.85 -13.60
C TYR A 92 -11.36 -5.21 -13.93
N ARG A 93 -12.32 -5.62 -13.11
CA ARG A 93 -13.00 -6.92 -13.23
C ARG A 93 -13.51 -7.27 -14.64
N PRO A 94 -14.17 -6.39 -15.41
CA PRO A 94 -14.62 -6.72 -16.76
C PRO A 94 -13.47 -7.05 -17.71
N PHE A 95 -12.31 -6.39 -17.57
CA PHE A 95 -11.12 -6.73 -18.34
C PHE A 95 -10.57 -8.09 -17.93
N VAL A 96 -10.51 -8.41 -16.64
CA VAL A 96 -10.10 -9.75 -16.17
C VAL A 96 -11.04 -10.83 -16.70
N HIS A 97 -12.35 -10.59 -16.69
CA HIS A 97 -13.33 -11.50 -17.27
C HIS A 97 -13.12 -11.70 -18.77
N TRP A 98 -12.83 -10.64 -19.51
CA TRP A 98 -12.56 -10.69 -20.94
C TRP A 98 -11.26 -11.46 -21.25
N VAL A 99 -10.14 -11.12 -20.61
CA VAL A 99 -8.83 -11.78 -20.80
C VAL A 99 -8.91 -13.27 -20.46
N THR A 100 -9.65 -13.63 -19.40
CA THR A 100 -9.77 -15.03 -18.95
C THR A 100 -10.86 -15.81 -19.67
N ARG A 101 -11.44 -15.24 -20.75
CA ARG A 101 -12.54 -15.83 -21.53
C ARG A 101 -13.72 -16.28 -20.65
N GLY A 102 -14.00 -15.50 -19.62
CA GLY A 102 -15.08 -15.73 -18.66
C GLY A 102 -14.85 -16.83 -17.64
N ARG A 103 -13.62 -17.33 -17.45
CA ARG A 103 -13.27 -18.27 -16.37
C ARG A 103 -13.12 -17.57 -15.01
N LEU A 104 -12.48 -16.40 -14.97
CA LEU A 104 -12.30 -15.58 -13.76
C LEU A 104 -13.18 -14.32 -13.82
N GLY A 105 -13.31 -13.62 -12.70
CA GLY A 105 -14.10 -12.38 -12.62
C GLY A 105 -15.61 -12.61 -12.57
N ARG A 106 -16.08 -13.87 -12.45
CA ARG A 106 -17.49 -14.17 -12.17
C ARG A 106 -17.81 -13.96 -10.70
N ARG A 107 -18.87 -13.22 -10.43
CA ARG A 107 -19.29 -12.89 -9.07
C ARG A 107 -19.80 -14.14 -8.38
N THR A 108 -18.99 -14.67 -7.47
CA THR A 108 -19.33 -15.87 -6.72
C THR A 108 -19.30 -15.54 -5.23
N LYS A 109 -20.28 -16.05 -4.48
CA LYS A 109 -20.37 -15.80 -3.04
C LYS A 109 -19.09 -16.33 -2.36
N ASN A 110 -18.54 -15.55 -1.43
CA ASN A 110 -17.42 -15.88 -0.52
C ASN A 110 -15.99 -15.99 -1.09
N ARG A 111 -15.69 -15.52 -2.31
CA ARG A 111 -14.28 -15.58 -2.80
C ARG A 111 -13.33 -14.53 -2.26
N ILE A 112 -13.84 -13.48 -1.61
CA ILE A 112 -12.99 -12.42 -1.04
C ILE A 112 -11.97 -12.99 -0.06
N ALA A 113 -12.36 -13.98 0.76
CA ALA A 113 -11.48 -14.62 1.73
C ALA A 113 -10.23 -15.27 1.11
N ILE A 114 -10.35 -15.76 -0.12
CA ILE A 114 -9.25 -16.42 -0.86
C ILE A 114 -8.43 -15.38 -1.63
N THR A 115 -9.07 -14.33 -2.14
CA THR A 115 -8.37 -13.36 -2.99
C THR A 115 -7.53 -12.37 -2.20
N TRP A 116 -7.93 -12.00 -0.97
CA TRP A 116 -7.07 -11.19 -0.09
C TRP A 116 -5.84 -11.97 0.37
N THR A 117 -5.98 -13.27 0.71
CA THR A 117 -4.83 -14.11 1.09
C THR A 117 -3.87 -14.28 -0.07
N THR A 118 -4.38 -14.47 -1.29
CA THR A 118 -3.55 -14.53 -2.50
C THR A 118 -2.79 -13.22 -2.72
N THR A 119 -3.46 -12.07 -2.60
CA THR A 119 -2.81 -10.75 -2.75
C THR A 119 -1.71 -10.55 -1.71
N PHE A 120 -1.98 -10.89 -0.45
CA PHE A 120 -1.02 -10.81 0.63
C PHE A 120 0.16 -11.77 0.44
N ALA A 121 -0.11 -13.02 0.08
CA ALA A 121 0.91 -14.04 -0.19
C ALA A 121 1.83 -13.62 -1.35
N CYS A 122 1.28 -13.06 -2.44
CA CYS A 122 2.09 -12.55 -3.54
C CYS A 122 3.07 -11.46 -3.08
N GLN A 123 2.66 -10.55 -2.20
CA GLN A 123 3.55 -9.50 -1.68
C GLN A 123 4.65 -10.05 -0.75
N LEU A 124 4.31 -11.04 0.08
CA LEU A 124 5.31 -11.73 0.90
C LEU A 124 6.30 -12.50 0.02
N VAL A 125 5.82 -13.28 -0.95
CA VAL A 125 6.69 -14.04 -1.87
C VAL A 125 7.58 -13.09 -2.66
N ALA A 126 7.08 -11.96 -3.14
CA ALA A 126 7.89 -10.96 -3.81
C ALA A 126 9.04 -10.47 -2.92
N SER A 127 8.74 -10.11 -1.66
CA SER A 127 9.75 -9.66 -0.71
C SER A 127 10.76 -10.75 -0.37
N ALA A 128 10.33 -12.01 -0.30
CA ALA A 128 11.20 -13.16 -0.04
C ALA A 128 12.13 -13.47 -1.22
N ILE A 129 11.62 -13.40 -2.46
CA ILE A 129 12.44 -13.57 -3.66
C ILE A 129 13.48 -12.46 -3.75
N VAL A 130 13.09 -11.20 -3.52
CA VAL A 130 14.04 -10.08 -3.54
C VAL A 130 15.10 -10.23 -2.46
N ALA A 131 14.72 -10.63 -1.24
CA ALA A 131 15.70 -10.93 -0.19
C ALA A 131 16.67 -12.04 -0.61
N GLY A 132 16.19 -13.09 -1.28
CA GLY A 132 17.03 -14.15 -1.85
C GLY A 132 17.97 -13.67 -2.95
N ILE A 133 17.50 -12.79 -3.85
CA ILE A 133 18.34 -12.17 -4.89
C ILE A 133 19.47 -11.35 -4.26
N MET A 134 19.16 -10.56 -3.23
CA MET A 134 20.15 -9.77 -2.50
C MET A 134 21.16 -10.67 -1.78
N GLY A 135 20.67 -11.72 -1.11
CA GLY A 135 21.51 -12.68 -0.39
C GLY A 135 22.48 -13.48 -1.24
N ASN A 136 22.07 -13.82 -2.47
CA ASN A 136 22.90 -14.54 -3.43
C ASN A 136 23.86 -13.62 -4.19
N THR A 137 23.88 -12.32 -3.89
CA THR A 137 24.83 -11.39 -4.52
C THR A 137 26.18 -11.48 -3.81
N PRO A 138 27.31 -11.60 -4.54
CA PRO A 138 28.63 -11.68 -3.93
C PRO A 138 28.89 -10.52 -2.96
N GLY A 139 29.31 -10.84 -1.74
CA GLY A 139 29.57 -9.88 -0.67
C GLY A 139 28.42 -9.65 0.31
N TYR A 140 27.19 -10.09 0.01
CA TYR A 140 25.99 -9.97 0.87
C TYR A 140 25.62 -11.26 1.61
N GLU A 141 26.41 -12.32 1.43
CA GLU A 141 26.14 -13.68 1.92
C GLU A 141 26.02 -13.78 3.46
N SER A 142 26.65 -12.87 4.20
CA SER A 142 26.60 -12.84 5.66
C SER A 142 25.36 -12.20 6.24
N LEU A 143 24.53 -11.56 5.41
CA LEU A 143 23.32 -10.92 5.90
C LEU A 143 22.27 -11.97 6.24
N ASN A 144 21.59 -11.78 7.37
CA ASN A 144 20.41 -12.56 7.69
C ASN A 144 19.25 -12.16 6.77
N MET A 145 18.82 -13.09 5.91
CA MET A 145 17.76 -12.87 4.92
C MET A 145 16.41 -12.52 5.53
N SER A 146 16.14 -12.94 6.77
CA SER A 146 14.89 -12.63 7.46
C SER A 146 14.75 -11.13 7.77
N HIS A 147 15.86 -10.46 8.10
CA HIS A 147 15.89 -9.02 8.33
C HIS A 147 15.75 -8.25 7.01
N VAL A 148 16.47 -8.68 5.97
CA VAL A 148 16.35 -8.12 4.62
C VAL A 148 14.90 -8.21 4.13
N PHE A 149 14.27 -9.38 4.29
CA PHE A 149 12.86 -9.59 3.98
C PHE A 149 11.94 -8.61 4.72
N ALA A 150 12.11 -8.44 6.04
CA ALA A 150 11.30 -7.55 6.84
C ALA A 150 11.46 -6.06 6.45
N VAL A 151 12.68 -5.65 6.12
CA VAL A 151 12.97 -4.30 5.60
C VAL A 151 12.25 -4.07 4.28
N LEU A 152 12.30 -5.02 3.34
CA LEU A 152 11.66 -4.88 2.03
C LEU A 152 10.13 -4.85 2.11
N ILE A 153 9.52 -5.49 3.13
CA ILE A 153 8.08 -5.37 3.39
C ILE A 153 7.68 -3.92 3.72
N SER A 154 8.56 -3.17 4.40
CA SER A 154 8.29 -1.79 4.82
C SER A 154 8.32 -0.75 3.68
N ARG A 155 8.57 -1.19 2.44
CA ARG A 155 8.62 -0.35 1.24
C ARG A 155 7.30 0.42 1.03
N PRO A 156 7.37 1.71 0.67
CA PRO A 156 6.19 2.53 0.38
C PRO A 156 5.46 2.05 -0.88
N ARG A 157 4.13 2.08 -0.86
CA ARG A 157 3.27 1.61 -1.97
C ARG A 157 2.17 2.59 -2.30
N PHE A 158 2.08 3.00 -3.56
CA PHE A 158 1.16 4.07 -4.00
C PHE A 158 -0.08 3.54 -4.71
N TYR A 159 0.02 2.37 -5.36
CA TYR A 159 -1.07 1.82 -6.16
C TYR A 159 -2.42 1.66 -5.44
N PRO A 160 -2.49 1.41 -4.10
CA PRO A 160 -3.78 1.34 -3.42
C PRO A 160 -4.57 2.64 -3.54
N ILE A 161 -3.92 3.81 -3.52
CA ILE A 161 -4.58 5.13 -3.63
C ILE A 161 -5.38 5.21 -4.93
N VAL A 162 -4.79 4.78 -6.05
CA VAL A 162 -5.44 4.82 -7.36
C VAL A 162 -6.62 3.86 -7.41
N ILE A 163 -6.49 2.64 -6.87
CA ILE A 163 -7.61 1.69 -6.82
C ILE A 163 -8.75 2.23 -5.93
N ALA A 164 -8.42 2.90 -4.81
CA ALA A 164 -9.41 3.55 -3.93
C ALA A 164 -10.21 4.64 -4.67
N LEU A 165 -9.52 5.44 -5.48
CA LEU A 165 -10.12 6.50 -6.29
C LEU A 165 -10.99 5.91 -7.40
N LEU A 166 -10.47 4.96 -8.18
CA LEU A 166 -11.19 4.32 -9.29
C LEU A 166 -12.44 3.61 -8.79
N ARG A 167 -12.38 3.02 -7.60
CA ARG A 167 -13.55 2.47 -6.90
C ARG A 167 -14.66 3.50 -6.70
N CYS A 168 -14.33 4.75 -6.39
CA CYS A 168 -15.33 5.78 -6.10
C CYS A 168 -15.88 6.44 -7.38
N VAL A 169 -15.04 6.57 -8.40
CA VAL A 169 -15.35 7.31 -9.64
C VAL A 169 -15.96 6.41 -10.71
N ILE A 170 -15.43 5.20 -10.90
CA ILE A 170 -15.81 4.35 -12.03
C ILE A 170 -17.01 3.48 -11.67
N THR A 171 -18.06 3.66 -12.45
CA THR A 171 -19.28 2.88 -12.38
C THR A 171 -19.62 2.32 -13.75
N VAL A 172 -19.94 1.04 -13.81
CA VAL A 172 -20.30 0.34 -15.06
C VAL A 172 -21.72 -0.16 -14.96
N LYS A 173 -22.50 -0.03 -16.04
CA LYS A 173 -23.82 -0.65 -16.13
C LYS A 173 -23.65 -2.16 -16.26
N ARG A 174 -24.25 -2.91 -15.35
CA ARG A 174 -24.13 -4.37 -15.33
C ARG A 174 -24.77 -4.99 -16.57
N THR A 175 -24.03 -5.78 -17.34
CA THR A 175 -24.56 -6.50 -18.50
C THR A 175 -25.24 -7.81 -18.07
N ARG A 176 -26.24 -8.23 -18.85
CA ARG A 176 -27.16 -9.36 -18.59
C ARG A 176 -26.47 -10.70 -18.30
N ASP A 177 -25.25 -10.90 -18.81
CA ASP A 177 -24.54 -12.18 -18.73
C ASP A 177 -24.00 -12.51 -17.32
N TYR A 178 -23.95 -11.53 -16.44
CA TYR A 178 -23.40 -11.67 -15.08
C TYR A 178 -24.39 -12.15 -14.02
N ASP A 179 -25.70 -12.20 -14.31
CA ASP A 179 -26.73 -12.72 -13.40
C ASP A 179 -27.52 -13.83 -14.10
N LYS A 180 -27.29 -15.08 -13.70
CA LYS A 180 -28.15 -16.22 -14.10
C LYS A 180 -29.48 -16.26 -13.33
N THR A 181 -29.77 -15.27 -12.48
CA THR A 181 -30.97 -15.23 -11.65
C THR A 181 -32.15 -14.67 -12.45
N MET A 182 -33.02 -15.55 -12.93
CA MET A 182 -34.14 -15.22 -13.84
C MET A 182 -35.32 -14.43 -13.22
N ILE A 183 -35.20 -13.92 -11.98
CA ILE A 183 -36.38 -13.56 -11.17
C ILE A 183 -36.80 -12.08 -11.27
N ILE A 184 -35.99 -11.18 -11.86
CA ILE A 184 -36.23 -9.72 -11.70
C ILE A 184 -36.56 -9.02 -13.04
N LYS A 185 -37.64 -8.22 -13.04
CA LYS A 185 -38.16 -7.46 -14.18
C LYS A 185 -37.18 -6.37 -14.66
N ARG A 186 -36.90 -6.44 -15.97
CA ARG A 186 -35.96 -5.64 -16.79
C ARG A 186 -36.12 -4.11 -16.75
N SER A 187 -37.30 -3.58 -16.43
CA SER A 187 -37.59 -2.14 -16.54
C SER A 187 -37.27 -1.32 -15.29
N VAL A 188 -36.90 -1.97 -14.19
CA VAL A 188 -36.75 -1.32 -12.87
C VAL A 188 -35.30 -1.38 -12.35
N ASP A 189 -34.40 -2.10 -13.03
CA ASP A 189 -33.10 -2.49 -12.48
C ASP A 189 -31.92 -1.76 -13.13
N ASP A 190 -31.71 -0.49 -12.74
CA ASP A 190 -30.52 0.32 -13.05
C ASP A 190 -29.34 -0.06 -12.12
N ARG A 191 -28.93 -1.34 -12.08
CA ARG A 191 -27.84 -1.74 -11.18
C ARG A 191 -26.50 -1.25 -11.71
N ILE A 192 -25.97 -0.26 -10.98
CA ILE A 192 -24.63 0.25 -11.16
C ILE A 192 -23.66 -0.69 -10.44
N GLU A 193 -22.73 -1.27 -11.18
CA GLU A 193 -21.62 -2.05 -10.62
C GLU A 193 -20.39 -1.17 -10.44
N PHE A 194 -19.62 -1.46 -9.38
CA PHE A 194 -18.35 -0.82 -9.08
C PHE A 194 -17.24 -1.85 -9.27
N PRO A 195 -16.60 -1.88 -10.45
CA PRO A 195 -15.75 -2.99 -10.89
C PRO A 195 -14.45 -3.13 -10.10
N TYR A 196 -14.02 -2.07 -9.41
CA TYR A 196 -12.78 -2.05 -8.61
C TYR A 196 -12.99 -2.37 -7.13
N THR A 197 -14.24 -2.55 -6.68
CA THR A 197 -14.53 -2.71 -5.25
C THR A 197 -13.86 -3.95 -4.66
N ASP A 198 -14.00 -5.09 -5.32
CA ASP A 198 -13.51 -6.35 -4.76
C ASP A 198 -11.97 -6.33 -4.69
N ALA A 199 -11.31 -5.85 -5.76
CA ALA A 199 -9.87 -5.62 -5.81
C ALA A 199 -9.39 -4.61 -4.75
N TRP A 200 -10.14 -3.53 -4.51
CA TRP A 200 -9.83 -2.58 -3.45
C TRP A 200 -9.90 -3.23 -2.07
N ILE A 201 -10.96 -4.00 -1.78
CA ILE A 201 -11.14 -4.63 -0.47
C ILE A 201 -9.99 -5.60 -0.20
N THR A 202 -9.67 -6.47 -1.16
CA THR A 202 -8.59 -7.46 -1.02
C THR A 202 -7.24 -6.79 -0.83
N THR A 203 -6.96 -5.76 -1.64
CA THR A 203 -5.74 -4.94 -1.53
C THR A 203 -5.68 -4.22 -0.18
N SER A 204 -6.78 -3.66 0.29
CA SER A 204 -6.82 -2.92 1.56
C SER A 204 -6.50 -3.83 2.74
N PHE A 205 -7.07 -5.05 2.76
CA PHE A 205 -6.76 -6.04 3.80
C PHE A 205 -5.31 -6.49 3.73
N SER A 206 -4.77 -6.77 2.54
CA SER A 206 -3.36 -7.16 2.41
C SER A 206 -2.42 -6.04 2.83
N GLU A 207 -2.71 -4.80 2.45
CA GLU A 207 -1.91 -3.63 2.84
C GLU A 207 -1.99 -3.35 4.34
N LEU A 208 -3.15 -3.49 4.97
CA LEU A 208 -3.27 -3.37 6.43
C LEU A 208 -2.34 -4.36 7.16
N LEU A 209 -2.30 -5.62 6.72
CA LEU A 209 -1.42 -6.64 7.32
C LEU A 209 0.06 -6.33 7.07
N LEU A 210 0.42 -5.86 5.88
CA LEU A 210 1.80 -5.51 5.55
C LEU A 210 2.26 -4.26 6.32
N LEU A 211 1.38 -3.27 6.49
CA LEU A 211 1.60 -2.12 7.36
C LEU A 211 1.75 -2.56 8.82
N LEU A 212 0.95 -3.52 9.30
CA LEU A 212 1.06 -4.04 10.66
C LEU A 212 2.41 -4.71 10.90
N ILE A 213 2.85 -5.57 9.97
CA ILE A 213 4.18 -6.20 10.01
C ILE A 213 5.28 -5.13 10.00
N SER A 214 5.18 -4.15 9.11
CA SER A 214 6.13 -3.04 9.01
C SER A 214 6.17 -2.20 10.29
N ALA A 215 5.03 -1.90 10.90
CA ALA A 215 4.92 -1.13 12.13
C ALA A 215 5.54 -1.86 13.32
N ILE A 216 5.26 -3.17 13.45
CA ILE A 216 5.87 -4.01 14.49
C ILE A 216 7.38 -4.09 14.29
N PHE A 217 7.84 -4.38 13.07
CA PHE A 217 9.27 -4.47 12.76
C PHE A 217 10.00 -3.15 13.03
N THR A 218 9.46 -2.04 12.53
CA THR A 218 10.01 -0.69 12.76
C THR A 218 10.01 -0.35 14.26
N GLY A 219 8.89 -0.54 14.95
CA GLY A 219 8.79 -0.25 16.38
C GLY A 219 9.76 -1.07 17.23
N VAL A 220 9.88 -2.37 16.96
CA VAL A 220 10.79 -3.27 17.71
C VAL A 220 12.25 -2.90 17.45
N THR A 221 12.64 -2.71 16.19
CA THR A 221 14.04 -2.41 15.82
C THR A 221 14.51 -1.08 16.38
N TRP A 222 13.68 -0.02 16.29
CA TRP A 222 14.02 1.29 16.84
C TRP A 222 14.00 1.36 18.37
N ASN A 223 13.20 0.52 19.04
CA ASN A 223 13.20 0.46 20.51
C ASN A 223 14.43 -0.25 21.09
N ARG A 224 15.15 -1.05 20.29
CA ARG A 224 16.41 -1.68 20.72
C ARG A 224 17.59 -0.71 20.79
N LEU A 225 17.52 0.41 20.06
CA LEU A 225 18.50 1.48 20.17
C LEU A 225 18.38 2.17 21.55
N PRO A 226 19.51 2.53 22.18
CA PRO A 226 19.50 3.27 23.46
C PRO A 226 18.60 4.51 23.41
N SER A 227 17.84 4.77 24.47
CA SER A 227 16.91 5.91 24.56
C SER A 227 17.61 7.25 24.32
N ASP A 228 18.87 7.34 24.72
CA ASP A 228 19.63 8.59 24.74
C ASP A 228 20.39 8.85 23.43
N SER A 229 20.24 7.95 22.44
CA SER A 229 20.90 8.09 21.15
C SER A 229 20.28 9.23 20.32
N LYS A 230 21.13 10.13 19.83
CA LYS A 230 20.72 11.24 18.95
C LYS A 230 20.07 10.78 17.65
N VAL A 231 20.44 9.59 17.19
CA VAL A 231 19.86 8.90 16.03
C VAL A 231 18.40 8.55 16.26
N ARG A 232 18.08 7.95 17.41
CA ARG A 232 16.70 7.63 17.79
C ARG A 232 15.87 8.90 17.96
N GLU A 233 16.46 9.95 18.52
CA GLU A 233 15.82 11.26 18.65
C GLU A 233 15.40 11.80 17.27
N TYR A 234 16.31 11.77 16.30
CA TYR A 234 16.11 12.25 14.93
C TYR A 234 15.02 11.50 14.16
N ALA A 235 14.90 10.18 14.34
CA ALA A 235 13.90 9.37 13.64
C ALA A 235 12.59 9.17 14.42
N SER A 236 12.52 9.58 15.69
CA SER A 236 11.41 9.26 16.61
C SER A 236 10.03 9.67 16.09
N ASP A 237 9.91 10.83 15.46
CA ASP A 237 8.66 11.32 14.90
C ASP A 237 8.20 10.42 13.73
N HIS A 238 9.08 10.11 12.78
CA HIS A 238 8.78 9.26 11.62
C HIS A 238 8.46 7.82 12.02
N VAL A 239 9.17 7.26 13.00
CA VAL A 239 8.88 5.94 13.57
C VAL A 239 7.49 5.92 14.19
N SER A 240 7.13 6.97 14.94
CA SER A 240 5.79 7.11 15.53
C SER A 240 4.71 7.14 14.44
N PHE A 241 4.93 7.87 13.34
CA PHE A 241 3.99 7.88 12.22
C PHE A 241 3.83 6.51 11.55
N VAL A 242 4.94 5.82 11.24
CA VAL A 242 4.90 4.47 10.68
C VAL A 242 4.18 3.49 11.62
N SER A 243 4.39 3.61 12.93
CA SER A 243 3.71 2.78 13.93
C SER A 243 2.18 3.01 13.96
N SER A 244 1.74 4.23 13.65
CA SER A 244 0.31 4.60 13.63
C SER A 244 -0.40 4.29 12.30
N ALA A 245 0.35 4.07 11.22
CA ALA A 245 -0.18 3.85 9.87
C ALA A 245 -1.20 2.69 9.76
N PRO A 246 -1.03 1.53 10.43
CA PRO A 246 -2.05 0.47 10.42
C PRO A 246 -3.37 0.93 11.05
N GLY A 247 -3.31 1.74 12.12
CA GLY A 247 -4.50 2.28 12.77
C GLY A 247 -5.27 3.22 11.85
N ILE A 248 -4.56 4.10 11.13
CA ILE A 248 -5.17 5.00 10.13
C ILE A 248 -5.77 4.19 8.98
N MET A 249 -5.07 3.18 8.48
CA MET A 249 -5.57 2.28 7.44
C MET A 249 -6.82 1.53 7.90
N PHE A 250 -6.84 1.04 9.14
CA PHE A 250 -8.00 0.37 9.73
C PHE A 250 -9.20 1.32 9.83
N LEU A 251 -9.00 2.57 10.25
CA LEU A 251 -10.04 3.60 10.24
C LEU A 251 -10.55 3.90 8.82
N CYS A 252 -9.66 3.96 7.83
CA CYS A 252 -10.04 4.07 6.42
C CYS A 252 -10.93 2.89 6.01
N MET A 253 -10.55 1.67 6.36
CA MET A 253 -11.36 0.49 6.05
C MET A 253 -12.72 0.54 6.76
N LEU A 254 -12.79 0.92 8.03
CA LEU A 254 -14.05 1.07 8.77
C LEU A 254 -14.94 2.20 8.22
N ALA A 255 -14.37 3.28 7.69
CA ALA A 255 -15.14 4.32 7.05
C ALA A 255 -15.63 3.84 5.67
N PHE A 256 -14.74 3.31 4.83
CA PHE A 256 -15.03 3.08 3.43
C PHE A 256 -15.72 1.74 3.15
N VAL A 257 -15.46 0.67 3.91
CA VAL A 257 -16.06 -0.66 3.65
C VAL A 257 -17.56 -0.73 4.01
N PRO A 258 -18.02 -0.24 5.18
CA PRO A 258 -19.43 -0.34 5.58
C PRO A 258 -20.36 0.63 4.84
N ILE A 259 -19.86 1.82 4.49
CA ILE A 259 -20.59 2.77 3.64
C ILE A 259 -20.96 2.10 2.30
N TYR A 260 -20.13 1.20 1.80
CA TYR A 260 -20.43 0.45 0.58
C TYR A 260 -21.47 -0.65 0.78
N LYS A 261 -21.48 -1.38 1.89
CA LYS A 261 -22.55 -2.35 2.19
C LYS A 261 -23.93 -1.68 2.30
N ARG A 262 -23.96 -0.36 2.58
CA ARG A 262 -25.18 0.44 2.75
C ARG A 262 -25.62 1.19 1.48
N TYR A 263 -24.69 1.54 0.57
CA TYR A 263 -24.99 2.34 -0.64
C TYR A 263 -24.66 1.65 -1.97
N GLY A 264 -23.92 0.54 -1.94
CA GLY A 264 -23.74 -0.38 -3.05
C GLY A 264 -24.49 -1.67 -2.75
N GLU A 265 -25.34 -2.11 -3.66
CA GLU A 265 -26.04 -3.39 -3.62
C GLU A 265 -25.05 -4.58 -3.80
N ALA A 266 -24.02 -4.68 -2.97
CA ALA A 266 -22.96 -5.68 -3.09
C ALA A 266 -23.08 -6.82 -2.08
N TYR A 267 -23.97 -6.71 -1.10
CA TYR A 267 -24.37 -7.84 -0.26
C TYR A 267 -25.86 -7.75 0.07
N PRO A 268 -26.75 -8.46 -0.62
CA PRO A 268 -27.93 -8.95 0.05
C PRO A 268 -27.44 -10.02 1.03
N ILE A 269 -27.02 -9.61 2.23
CA ILE A 269 -27.17 -10.50 3.37
C ILE A 269 -28.69 -10.62 3.52
N GLU A 270 -29.15 -11.84 3.25
CA GLU A 270 -30.50 -12.36 3.43
C GLU A 270 -31.51 -11.39 4.05
N GLY A 271 -32.53 -11.06 3.25
CA GLY A 271 -33.88 -10.96 3.77
C GLY A 271 -34.35 -9.67 4.45
N ARG A 272 -33.63 -8.54 4.40
CA ARG A 272 -34.22 -7.25 4.82
C ARG A 272 -34.43 -6.28 3.66
N ARG A 273 -35.69 -5.89 3.51
CA ARG A 273 -36.29 -5.04 2.47
C ARG A 273 -35.47 -3.80 2.13
N TYR A 274 -35.39 -3.58 0.82
CA TYR A 274 -34.89 -2.39 0.12
C TYR A 274 -35.81 -1.17 0.33
N GLU A 275 -35.84 -0.57 1.52
CA GLU A 275 -36.74 0.58 1.79
C GLU A 275 -36.06 1.92 2.11
N THR A 276 -34.76 2.00 2.38
CA THR A 276 -34.19 3.22 3.01
C THR A 276 -33.80 4.37 2.07
N GLY A 277 -34.33 4.43 0.84
CA GLY A 277 -34.06 5.57 -0.06
C GLY A 277 -35.04 5.80 -1.20
N ARG A 278 -36.15 5.05 -1.27
CA ARG A 278 -37.18 5.25 -2.28
C ARG A 278 -38.29 6.10 -1.68
N HIS A 279 -38.14 7.42 -1.77
CA HIS A 279 -39.29 8.31 -1.57
C HIS A 279 -40.21 8.13 -2.78
N TRP A 280 -41.41 7.61 -2.52
CA TRP A 280 -42.50 7.67 -3.48
C TRP A 280 -42.82 9.15 -3.71
N GLY A 281 -42.53 9.63 -4.92
CA GLY A 281 -42.81 11.00 -5.32
C GLY A 281 -43.91 10.98 -6.37
N VAL A 282 -44.92 11.81 -6.18
CA VAL A 282 -45.87 12.11 -7.24
C VAL A 282 -45.33 13.33 -7.97
N THR A 283 -44.96 13.16 -9.24
CA THR A 283 -44.63 14.27 -10.13
C THR A 283 -45.85 14.58 -10.98
N ILE A 284 -46.38 15.79 -10.83
CA ILE A 284 -47.47 16.32 -11.65
C ILE A 284 -46.81 17.11 -12.78
N SER A 285 -47.01 16.66 -14.02
CA SER A 285 -46.58 17.41 -15.22
C SER A 285 -47.43 18.67 -15.38
N SER A 286 -46.92 19.70 -16.05
CA SER A 286 -47.68 20.89 -16.45
C SER A 286 -48.98 20.56 -17.19
N ASP A 287 -49.00 19.40 -17.86
CA ASP A 287 -50.12 18.92 -18.67
C ASP A 287 -51.18 18.14 -17.85
N GLY A 288 -51.13 18.23 -16.52
CA GLY A 288 -52.08 17.56 -15.61
C GLY A 288 -51.88 16.05 -15.45
N ARG A 289 -50.94 15.44 -16.17
CA ARG A 289 -50.61 14.01 -16.02
C ARG A 289 -49.83 13.77 -14.73
N THR A 290 -50.37 12.90 -13.88
CA THR A 290 -49.69 12.43 -12.66
C THR A 290 -48.84 11.21 -12.98
N LYS A 291 -47.54 11.28 -12.70
CA LYS A 291 -46.66 10.12 -12.72
C LYS A 291 -46.23 9.84 -11.29
N ILE A 292 -46.70 8.71 -10.77
CA ILE A 292 -46.23 8.14 -9.51
C ILE A 292 -44.94 7.38 -9.84
N GLY A 293 -43.81 7.89 -9.37
CA GLY A 293 -42.51 7.32 -9.68
C GLY A 293 -41.56 7.44 -8.50
N VAL A 294 -40.60 6.52 -8.45
CA VAL A 294 -39.50 6.64 -7.50
C VAL A 294 -38.59 7.77 -7.97
N LYS A 295 -38.63 8.92 -7.29
CA LYS A 295 -37.83 10.08 -7.67
C LYS A 295 -36.38 9.85 -7.23
N LYS A 296 -35.49 9.55 -8.18
CA LYS A 296 -34.06 9.31 -7.92
C LYS A 296 -33.32 10.65 -7.80
N GLY A 297 -32.94 11.03 -6.58
CA GLY A 297 -32.13 12.24 -6.35
C GLY A 297 -30.67 12.04 -6.78
N ASN A 298 -30.37 12.27 -8.07
CA ASN A 298 -29.07 11.95 -8.67
C ASN A 298 -27.91 12.84 -8.17
N ASN A 299 -28.17 14.10 -7.82
CA ASN A 299 -27.11 15.04 -7.40
C ASN A 299 -26.55 14.74 -5.99
N LYS A 300 -27.41 14.29 -5.06
CA LYS A 300 -26.99 13.99 -3.68
C LYS A 300 -26.07 12.76 -3.59
N THR A 301 -26.17 11.82 -4.52
CA THR A 301 -25.31 10.62 -4.56
C THR A 301 -23.95 10.92 -5.17
N LEU A 302 -23.89 11.80 -6.18
CA LEU A 302 -22.65 12.19 -6.85
C LEU A 302 -21.75 13.02 -5.94
N VAL A 303 -22.31 14.00 -5.21
CA VAL A 303 -21.58 14.80 -4.20
C VAL A 303 -21.00 13.91 -3.10
N LYS A 304 -21.78 12.96 -2.57
CA LYS A 304 -21.29 12.01 -1.56
C LYS A 304 -20.15 11.14 -2.07
N ARG A 305 -20.19 10.70 -3.33
CA ARG A 305 -19.10 9.93 -3.96
C ARG A 305 -17.84 10.76 -4.13
N GLY A 306 -17.97 12.00 -4.60
CA GLY A 306 -16.84 12.93 -4.71
C GLY A 306 -16.17 13.21 -3.37
N ALA A 307 -16.97 13.51 -2.34
CA ALA A 307 -16.47 13.73 -0.98
C ALA A 307 -15.76 12.48 -0.42
N ASN A 308 -16.33 11.29 -0.66
CA ASN A 308 -15.74 10.03 -0.23
C ASN A 308 -14.41 9.73 -0.95
N ALA A 309 -14.34 9.99 -2.25
CA ALA A 309 -13.12 9.85 -3.04
C ALA A 309 -12.02 10.80 -2.53
N LEU A 310 -12.37 12.08 -2.28
CA LEU A 310 -11.44 13.06 -1.75
C LEU A 310 -10.89 12.64 -0.39
N CYS A 311 -11.76 12.22 0.53
CA CYS A 311 -11.36 11.73 1.85
C CYS A 311 -10.43 10.51 1.76
N ALA A 312 -10.75 9.55 0.88
CA ALA A 312 -9.92 8.37 0.67
C ALA A 312 -8.53 8.73 0.14
N VAL A 313 -8.45 9.65 -0.83
CA VAL A 313 -7.18 10.12 -1.41
C VAL A 313 -6.34 10.84 -0.35
N LEU A 314 -6.95 11.70 0.48
CA LEU A 314 -6.24 12.41 1.53
C LEU A 314 -5.67 11.46 2.59
N LEU A 315 -6.47 10.52 3.08
CA LEU A 315 -6.04 9.59 4.12
C LEU A 315 -5.00 8.58 3.61
N MET A 316 -5.23 7.98 2.43
CA MET A 316 -4.29 7.04 1.84
C MET A 316 -3.02 7.74 1.36
N GLY A 317 -3.14 8.97 0.84
CA GLY A 317 -2.03 9.83 0.50
C GLY A 317 -1.17 10.14 1.73
N TYR A 318 -1.80 10.44 2.87
CA TYR A 318 -1.10 10.64 4.15
C TYR A 318 -0.28 9.41 4.56
N ILE A 319 -0.88 8.21 4.57
CA ILE A 319 -0.18 6.96 4.91
C ILE A 319 1.05 6.77 4.01
N CYS A 320 0.89 6.99 2.71
CA CYS A 320 1.97 6.80 1.76
C CYS A 320 3.08 7.85 1.91
N LEU A 321 2.71 9.11 2.19
CA LEU A 321 3.68 10.17 2.47
C LEU A 321 4.45 9.89 3.76
N CYS A 322 3.82 9.36 4.80
CA CYS A 322 4.51 8.95 6.03
C CYS A 322 5.54 7.84 5.77
N GLN A 323 5.19 6.82 5.00
CA GLN A 323 6.14 5.76 4.62
C GLN A 323 7.31 6.32 3.81
N TRP A 324 7.02 7.19 2.83
CA TRP A 324 8.05 7.82 2.01
C TRP A 324 8.99 8.70 2.84
N ALA A 325 8.43 9.51 3.73
CA ALA A 325 9.19 10.38 4.62
C ALA A 325 10.08 9.57 5.57
N TYR A 326 9.59 8.46 6.11
CA TYR A 326 10.39 7.54 6.91
C TYR A 326 11.58 6.99 6.13
N TRP A 327 11.37 6.48 4.91
CA TRP A 327 12.45 6.00 4.05
C TRP A 327 13.46 7.08 3.71
N THR A 328 13.02 8.31 3.44
CA THR A 328 13.95 9.43 3.20
C THR A 328 14.87 9.67 4.40
N ARG A 329 14.33 9.65 5.62
CA ARG A 329 15.12 9.86 6.84
C ARG A 329 16.09 8.72 7.13
N ILE A 330 15.70 7.47 6.87
CA ILE A 330 16.64 6.34 6.99
C ILE A 330 17.82 6.51 6.04
N LEU A 331 17.54 6.79 4.77
CA LEU A 331 18.57 6.92 3.74
C LEU A 331 19.49 8.13 3.96
N ASP A 332 19.01 9.16 4.64
CA ASP A 332 19.87 10.27 5.06
C ASP A 332 20.92 9.89 6.11
N MET A 333 20.69 8.80 6.87
CA MET A 333 21.58 8.39 7.96
C MET A 333 22.41 7.14 7.71
N SER A 334 22.04 6.35 6.70
CA SER A 334 22.56 5.00 6.53
C SER A 334 24.00 4.92 6.01
N GLY A 335 24.50 5.94 5.32
CA GLY A 335 25.80 5.86 4.64
C GLY A 335 25.88 4.64 3.72
N VAL A 336 27.00 3.92 3.76
CA VAL A 336 27.16 2.64 3.05
C VAL A 336 26.47 1.44 3.73
N LEU A 337 25.86 1.60 4.91
CA LEU A 337 25.14 0.50 5.59
C LEU A 337 23.87 0.08 4.86
N PHE A 338 23.33 0.91 3.96
CA PHE A 338 22.20 0.58 3.10
C PHE A 338 22.60 0.77 1.63
N CYS A 339 23.13 -0.31 1.06
CA CYS A 339 23.63 -0.42 -0.30
C CYS A 339 22.97 -1.65 -0.96
N PRO A 340 21.68 -1.59 -1.34
CA PRO A 340 20.99 -2.74 -1.90
C PRO A 340 21.50 -3.07 -3.32
N PRO A 341 21.85 -4.32 -3.62
CA PRO A 341 22.23 -4.73 -4.97
C PRO A 341 21.00 -4.94 -5.84
N LYS A 342 21.18 -4.91 -7.17
CA LYS A 342 20.21 -5.40 -8.16
C LYS A 342 18.79 -4.82 -8.03
N MET A 343 18.70 -3.52 -7.74
CA MET A 343 17.42 -2.81 -7.55
C MET A 343 16.45 -2.95 -8.73
N VAL A 344 16.96 -3.08 -9.96
CA VAL A 344 16.12 -3.29 -11.16
C VAL A 344 15.43 -4.65 -11.12
N GLU A 345 16.17 -5.72 -10.81
CA GLU A 345 15.64 -7.09 -10.69
C GLU A 345 14.58 -7.14 -9.58
N ALA A 346 14.85 -6.47 -8.45
CA ALA A 346 13.89 -6.33 -7.35
C ALA A 346 12.60 -5.63 -7.79
N GLY A 347 12.73 -4.53 -8.54
CA GLY A 347 11.60 -3.78 -9.10
C GLY A 347 10.72 -4.65 -10.00
N VAL A 348 11.31 -5.46 -10.88
CA VAL A 348 10.57 -6.37 -11.77
C VAL A 348 9.78 -7.40 -10.97
N VAL A 349 10.40 -8.02 -9.95
CA VAL A 349 9.71 -8.98 -9.07
C VAL A 349 8.51 -8.33 -8.38
N TRP A 350 8.68 -7.12 -7.83
CA TRP A 350 7.58 -6.40 -7.20
C TRP A 350 6.44 -6.08 -8.16
N VAL A 351 6.76 -5.64 -9.40
CA VAL A 351 5.74 -5.38 -10.42
C VAL A 351 4.96 -6.66 -10.72
N VAL A 352 5.63 -7.74 -11.07
CA VAL A 352 4.98 -9.00 -11.50
C VAL A 352 4.06 -9.53 -10.41
N PHE A 353 4.57 -9.68 -9.18
CA PHE A 353 3.77 -10.24 -8.08
C PHE A 353 2.63 -9.33 -7.65
N THR A 354 2.80 -8.00 -7.73
CA THR A 354 1.71 -7.06 -7.44
C THR A 354 0.59 -7.20 -8.47
N LEU A 355 0.92 -7.29 -9.76
CA LEU A 355 -0.08 -7.47 -10.81
C LEU A 355 -0.82 -8.80 -10.69
N VAL A 356 -0.13 -9.88 -10.35
CA VAL A 356 -0.75 -11.19 -10.08
C VAL A 356 -1.71 -11.09 -8.88
N GLY A 357 -1.30 -10.43 -7.79
CA GLY A 357 -2.17 -10.18 -6.64
C GLY A 357 -3.42 -9.36 -7.01
N LEU A 358 -3.27 -8.32 -7.83
CA LEU A 358 -4.39 -7.50 -8.30
C LEU A 358 -5.36 -8.28 -9.21
N LEU A 359 -4.84 -9.10 -10.11
CA LEU A 359 -5.65 -9.99 -10.95
C LEU A 359 -6.44 -10.98 -10.09
N ALA A 360 -5.80 -11.55 -9.06
CA ALA A 360 -6.49 -12.41 -8.09
C ALA A 360 -7.58 -11.65 -7.34
N GLY A 361 -7.31 -10.42 -6.88
CA GLY A 361 -8.29 -9.53 -6.26
C GLY A 361 -9.51 -9.29 -7.15
N ALA A 362 -9.29 -8.90 -8.40
CA ALA A 362 -10.36 -8.65 -9.38
C ALA A 362 -11.09 -9.92 -9.86
N ALA A 363 -10.50 -11.11 -9.66
CA ALA A 363 -11.12 -12.38 -10.01
C ALA A 363 -12.21 -12.84 -9.04
N SER A 364 -12.32 -12.23 -7.84
CA SER A 364 -13.30 -12.61 -6.80
C SER A 364 -14.77 -12.40 -7.17
#